data_AF-A0A9J6D0Z3-F1
#
_entry.id   AF-A0A9J6D0Z3-F1
#
_cell.length_a   1.000
_cell.length_b   1.000
_cell.length_c   1.000
_cell.angle_alpha   90.00
_cell.angle_beta   90.00
_cell.angle_gamma   90.00
#
_symmetry.space_group_name_H-M   'P 1'
#
loop_
_entity.id
_entity.type
_entity.pdbx_description
1 polymer ?
#
loop_
_entity_poly.entity_id
_entity_poly.type
_entity_poly.pdbx_seq_one_letter_code
_entity_poly.pdbx_strand_id
1 'polypeptide(L)'
;MSTDDDQQAAASAPTTAAPVCLGSFRQRDPPTFSGTNDKDVEDWLDEYDRVTPTESFRRNSKASKEVRLSPLQGKGRAQLKTGCKIQELRDCGSDYGVYSNTTRLAERGQEFEHDCKLYLKQIECSKKFGERCLENIARVVTMLALNAAEEDFEAACTEGNDRNQLYMSSIKCMNSVGSKLNVCIKNLYEGLQTAVTSAQREEIVYYSCCSYHSTVDCVEAALAECDEPDSPAREYITTVMDRVFGQVLGLVCGPYSRGSPNCQEQPPLPPLAANVARTPSLVELAIEVATSLRKKP
;
A
#
# COMPACT_ATOMS: atom_id res chain seq x y z
N MET A 1 59.27 -62.72 15.33
CA MET A 1 57.99 -63.22 14.79
C MET A 1 57.11 -61.99 14.69
N SER A 2 57.15 -61.28 13.54
CA SER A 2 56.30 -61.56 12.34
C SER A 2 54.85 -61.27 12.71
N THR A 3 54.09 -60.35 12.13
CA THR A 3 54.06 -59.63 10.82
C THR A 3 53.28 -58.33 11.06
N ASP A 4 53.63 -57.17 10.52
CA ASP A 4 53.35 -56.65 9.16
C ASP A 4 51.87 -56.61 8.74
N ASP A 5 51.55 -55.46 8.15
CA ASP A 5 50.55 -55.14 7.11
C ASP A 5 49.25 -54.38 7.43
N ASP A 6 49.21 -53.17 6.83
CA ASP A 6 48.13 -52.55 6.05
C ASP A 6 46.88 -52.01 6.79
N GLN A 7 46.27 -50.88 6.44
CA GLN A 7 46.28 -50.11 5.18
C GLN A 7 45.76 -48.69 5.45
N GLN A 8 46.44 -47.69 4.89
CA GLN A 8 46.06 -46.29 4.94
C GLN A 8 45.27 -45.94 3.67
N ALA A 9 43.95 -45.77 3.79
CA ALA A 9 43.10 -45.32 2.68
C ALA A 9 43.11 -43.78 2.60
N ALA A 10 43.81 -43.25 1.61
CA ALA A 10 43.72 -41.86 1.19
C ALA A 10 42.40 -41.61 0.45
N ALA A 11 41.49 -40.87 1.08
CA ALA A 11 40.30 -40.35 0.41
C ALA A 11 40.67 -39.10 -0.38
N SER A 12 40.70 -39.23 -1.71
CA SER A 12 40.82 -38.14 -2.67
C SER A 12 39.61 -37.20 -2.57
N ALA A 13 39.91 -35.91 -2.51
CA ALA A 13 38.95 -34.81 -2.44
C ALA A 13 37.99 -34.78 -3.65
N PRO A 14 36.69 -34.53 -3.45
CA PRO A 14 35.81 -34.16 -4.54
C PRO A 14 36.17 -32.74 -5.01
N THR A 15 36.58 -32.62 -6.27
CA THR A 15 36.69 -31.34 -6.98
C THR A 15 35.29 -30.73 -7.10
N THR A 16 34.96 -29.80 -6.22
CA THR A 16 33.76 -28.96 -6.32
C THR A 16 33.91 -28.08 -7.56
N ALA A 17 33.14 -28.38 -8.60
CA ALA A 17 32.96 -27.48 -9.73
C ALA A 17 32.42 -26.14 -9.21
N ALA A 18 33.07 -25.05 -9.62
CA ALA A 18 32.65 -23.70 -9.29
C ALA A 18 31.20 -23.47 -9.77
N PRO A 19 30.35 -22.79 -8.99
CA PRO A 19 29.02 -22.42 -9.42
C PRO A 19 29.14 -21.51 -10.65
N VAL A 20 28.47 -21.91 -11.73
CA VAL A 20 28.22 -21.06 -12.89
C VAL A 20 27.46 -19.83 -12.38
N CYS A 21 28.10 -18.67 -12.40
CA CYS A 21 27.44 -17.39 -12.15
C CYS A 21 26.35 -17.20 -13.21
N LEU A 22 25.10 -17.52 -12.86
CA LEU A 22 23.93 -17.01 -13.56
C LEU A 22 24.06 -15.50 -13.60
N GLY A 23 24.10 -14.95 -14.81
CA GLY A 23 24.40 -13.54 -15.05
C GLY A 23 23.53 -12.66 -14.17
N SER A 24 24.17 -11.69 -13.49
CA SER A 24 23.47 -10.57 -12.85
C SER A 24 22.43 -10.03 -13.82
N PHE A 25 21.16 -10.31 -13.56
CA PHE A 25 20.08 -9.48 -14.05
C PHE A 25 20.33 -8.10 -13.43
N ARG A 26 20.88 -7.19 -14.24
CA ARG A 26 20.89 -5.77 -13.89
C ARG A 26 19.44 -5.35 -13.87
N GLN A 27 18.84 -5.38 -12.68
CA GLN A 27 17.58 -4.72 -12.41
C GLN A 27 17.82 -3.25 -12.76
N ARG A 28 17.21 -2.79 -13.86
CA ARG A 28 17.31 -1.38 -14.24
C ARG A 28 16.54 -0.62 -13.18
N ASP A 29 17.18 0.40 -12.59
CA ASP A 29 16.48 1.33 -11.73
C ASP A 29 15.31 1.93 -12.52
N PRO A 30 14.10 1.96 -11.95
CA PRO A 30 12.95 2.56 -12.62
C PRO A 30 13.25 4.04 -12.92
N PRO A 31 12.77 4.57 -14.05
CA PRO A 31 12.99 5.96 -14.40
C PRO A 31 12.42 6.88 -13.30
N THR A 32 13.15 7.96 -13.00
CA THR A 32 12.70 9.00 -12.09
C THR A 32 11.42 9.63 -12.61
N PHE A 33 10.32 9.43 -11.87
CA PHE A 33 9.02 10.01 -12.17
C PHE A 33 9.06 11.53 -11.91
N SER A 34 8.94 12.32 -12.97
CA SER A 34 8.88 13.79 -12.88
C SER A 34 7.51 14.29 -12.41
N GLY A 35 6.44 13.52 -12.64
CA GLY A 35 5.07 13.85 -12.21
C GLY A 35 4.53 15.18 -12.75
N THR A 36 5.12 15.74 -13.82
CA THR A 36 4.82 17.13 -14.19
C THR A 36 3.60 17.30 -15.08
N ASN A 37 3.19 16.24 -15.80
CA ASN A 37 2.06 16.21 -16.71
C ASN A 37 1.47 14.79 -16.84
N ASP A 38 0.25 14.67 -17.40
CA ASP A 38 -0.44 13.38 -17.58
C ASP A 38 0.34 12.38 -18.46
N LYS A 39 1.14 12.87 -19.42
CA LYS A 39 1.97 12.00 -20.28
C LYS A 39 3.12 11.36 -19.49
N ASP A 40 3.75 12.07 -18.54
CA ASP A 40 4.78 11.49 -17.67
C ASP A 40 4.21 10.32 -16.84
N VAL A 41 2.94 10.42 -16.44
CA VAL A 41 2.23 9.37 -15.72
C VAL A 41 2.00 8.16 -16.60
N GLU A 42 1.46 8.36 -17.81
CA GLU A 42 1.23 7.27 -18.76
C GLU A 42 2.54 6.61 -19.21
N ASP A 43 3.60 7.38 -19.46
CA ASP A 43 4.91 6.85 -19.84
C ASP A 43 5.56 6.06 -18.68
N TRP A 44 5.38 6.50 -17.43
CA TRP A 44 5.82 5.77 -16.24
C TRP A 44 5.03 4.48 -16.03
N LEU A 45 3.70 4.49 -16.24
CA LEU A 45 2.87 3.29 -16.20
C LEU A 45 3.28 2.27 -17.26
N ASP A 46 3.43 2.72 -18.51
CA ASP A 46 3.84 1.86 -19.62
C ASP A 46 5.21 1.20 -19.36
N GLU A 47 6.11 1.89 -18.67
CA GLU A 47 7.40 1.33 -18.26
C GLU A 47 7.24 0.40 -17.04
N TYR A 48 6.47 0.79 -16.02
CA TYR A 48 6.17 -0.05 -14.85
C TYR A 48 5.56 -1.40 -15.26
N ASP A 49 4.62 -1.39 -16.20
CA ASP A 49 4.00 -2.58 -16.78
C ASP A 49 4.98 -3.45 -17.58
N ARG A 50 6.07 -2.89 -18.10
CA ARG A 50 7.12 -3.68 -18.77
C ARG A 50 8.04 -4.38 -17.78
N VAL A 51 8.32 -3.75 -16.64
CA VAL A 51 9.23 -4.31 -15.62
C VAL A 51 8.52 -5.21 -14.63
N THR A 52 7.20 -5.10 -14.46
CA THR A 52 6.41 -5.99 -13.62
C THR A 52 5.85 -7.17 -14.43
N PRO A 53 6.14 -8.43 -14.05
CA PRO A 53 5.70 -9.60 -14.79
C PRO A 53 4.24 -9.93 -14.44
N THR A 54 3.27 -9.11 -14.86
CA THR A 54 1.84 -9.43 -14.73
C THR A 54 1.11 -9.23 -16.05
N GLU A 55 0.72 -10.33 -16.70
CA GLU A 55 0.10 -10.33 -18.04
C GLU A 55 -1.32 -9.74 -18.11
N SER A 56 -1.94 -9.35 -16.98
CA SER A 56 -3.36 -8.96 -16.92
C SER A 56 -3.65 -7.53 -17.39
N PHE A 57 -2.68 -6.61 -17.33
CA PHE A 57 -2.94 -5.17 -17.52
C PHE A 57 -3.08 -4.72 -18.99
N ARG A 58 -2.56 -5.51 -19.95
CA ARG A 58 -2.39 -5.10 -21.36
C ARG A 58 -3.68 -4.87 -22.17
N ARG A 59 -4.85 -5.31 -21.69
CA ARG A 59 -6.07 -5.36 -22.52
C ARG A 59 -6.94 -4.09 -22.50
N ASN A 60 -6.77 -3.17 -21.55
CA ASN A 60 -7.76 -2.11 -21.28
C ASN A 60 -7.29 -0.65 -21.51
N SER A 61 -6.06 -0.37 -21.94
CA SER A 61 -5.58 1.03 -22.11
C SER A 61 -5.93 1.70 -23.45
N LYS A 62 -6.35 0.95 -24.48
CA LYS A 62 -6.53 1.49 -25.85
C LYS A 62 -7.88 2.16 -26.16
N ALA A 63 -8.71 2.51 -25.17
CA ALA A 63 -10.02 3.10 -25.43
C ALA A 63 -10.34 4.29 -24.51
N SER A 64 -9.76 5.46 -24.78
CA SER A 64 -10.28 6.74 -24.28
C SER A 64 -10.32 7.77 -25.41
N LYS A 65 -11.53 8.03 -25.92
CA LYS A 65 -11.86 9.18 -26.77
C LYS A 65 -12.31 10.34 -25.88
N GLU A 66 -12.03 11.56 -26.32
CA GLU A 66 -12.34 12.85 -25.70
C GLU A 66 -13.68 12.89 -24.93
N VAL A 67 -13.60 13.17 -23.62
CA VAL A 67 -14.75 13.45 -22.76
C VAL A 67 -14.79 14.95 -22.46
N ARG A 68 -15.93 15.58 -22.72
CA ARG A 68 -16.18 17.00 -22.40
C ARG A 68 -16.39 17.17 -20.89
N LEU A 69 -15.51 17.93 -20.25
CA LEU A 69 -15.63 18.38 -18.87
C LEU A 69 -16.80 19.38 -18.72
N SER A 70 -17.70 19.13 -17.76
CA SER A 70 -18.77 20.06 -17.37
C SER A 70 -18.31 20.99 -16.23
N PRO A 71 -18.84 22.23 -16.12
CA PRO A 71 -18.32 23.23 -15.18
C PRO A 71 -18.74 22.93 -13.73
N LEU A 72 -17.75 22.99 -12.83
CA LEU A 72 -17.83 22.65 -11.41
C LEU A 72 -18.18 23.88 -10.56
N GLN A 73 -19.27 23.81 -9.79
CA GLN A 73 -19.48 24.65 -8.61
C GLN A 73 -19.47 23.76 -7.36
N GLY A 74 -18.48 23.96 -6.48
CA GLY A 74 -18.54 23.59 -5.07
C GLY A 74 -17.79 22.33 -4.63
N LYS A 75 -16.59 22.56 -4.08
CA LYS A 75 -15.78 21.73 -3.15
C LYS A 75 -15.38 20.34 -3.66
N GLY A 76 -14.06 20.16 -3.80
CA GLY A 76 -13.38 19.02 -4.42
C GLY A 76 -14.08 17.69 -4.22
N ARG A 77 -14.63 17.17 -5.31
CA ARG A 77 -14.99 15.77 -5.45
C ARG A 77 -14.09 15.18 -6.50
N ALA A 78 -13.60 13.98 -6.24
CA ALA A 78 -12.97 13.12 -7.21
C ALA A 78 -13.73 13.18 -8.54
N GLN A 79 -13.01 13.43 -9.64
CA GLN A 79 -13.61 13.38 -10.97
C GLN A 79 -13.80 11.91 -11.36
N LEU A 80 -14.95 11.36 -11.00
CA LEU A 80 -15.38 10.06 -11.49
C LEU A 80 -15.88 10.17 -12.93
N LYS A 81 -15.65 9.13 -13.74
CA LYS A 81 -16.23 9.00 -15.08
C LYS A 81 -17.76 9.09 -15.03
N THR A 82 -18.35 9.57 -16.13
CA THR A 82 -19.81 9.73 -16.24
C THR A 82 -20.54 8.40 -15.96
N GLY A 83 -21.54 8.45 -15.08
CA GLY A 83 -22.34 7.29 -14.69
C GLY A 83 -21.83 6.54 -13.46
N CYS A 84 -20.60 6.78 -13.02
CA CYS A 84 -20.06 6.20 -11.79
C CYS A 84 -20.47 6.98 -10.55
N LYS A 85 -20.73 6.25 -9.46
CA LYS A 85 -21.02 6.83 -8.14
C LYS A 85 -20.04 6.29 -7.11
N ILE A 86 -19.56 7.15 -6.21
CA ILE A 86 -18.66 6.73 -5.11
C ILE A 86 -19.30 5.66 -4.21
N GLN A 87 -20.63 5.60 -4.16
CA GLN A 87 -21.33 4.55 -3.43
C GLN A 87 -21.01 3.14 -3.96
N GLU A 88 -20.74 2.97 -5.26
CA GLU A 88 -20.34 1.68 -5.82
C GLU A 88 -19.02 1.18 -5.24
N LEU A 89 -18.07 2.09 -4.94
CA LEU A 89 -16.84 1.74 -4.23
C LEU A 89 -17.13 1.38 -2.77
N ARG A 90 -18.01 2.12 -2.10
CA ARG A 90 -18.38 1.83 -0.70
C ARG A 90 -19.09 0.48 -0.55
N ASP A 91 -19.88 0.11 -1.55
CA ASP A 91 -20.57 -1.18 -1.60
C ASP A 91 -19.60 -2.36 -1.80
N CYS A 92 -18.37 -2.11 -2.27
CA CYS A 92 -17.30 -3.11 -2.26
C CYS A 92 -16.84 -3.47 -0.84
N GLY A 93 -17.08 -2.62 0.16
CA GLY A 93 -16.60 -2.79 1.52
C GLY A 93 -15.21 -2.19 1.78
N SER A 94 -14.84 -2.11 3.04
CA SER A 94 -13.56 -1.55 3.50
C SER A 94 -12.91 -2.38 4.62
N ASP A 95 -13.32 -3.64 4.77
CA ASP A 95 -12.87 -4.54 5.82
C ASP A 95 -11.40 -4.95 5.65
N TYR A 96 -10.86 -4.87 4.43
CA TYR A 96 -9.43 -5.08 4.15
C TYR A 96 -8.52 -3.99 4.76
N GLY A 97 -9.07 -2.92 5.33
CA GLY A 97 -8.32 -1.98 6.16
C GLY A 97 -7.94 -2.63 7.48
N VAL A 98 -6.73 -3.20 7.56
CA VAL A 98 -6.18 -3.85 8.77
C VAL A 98 -6.31 -2.94 9.99
N TYR A 99 -6.96 -3.44 11.05
CA TYR A 99 -7.30 -2.69 12.27
C TYR A 99 -8.10 -1.39 12.04
N SER A 100 -8.78 -1.19 10.92
CA SER A 100 -9.57 0.03 10.70
C SER A 100 -10.89 0.03 11.50
N ASN A 101 -11.64 -1.07 11.42
CA ASN A 101 -12.93 -1.28 12.06
C ASN A 101 -12.91 -2.33 13.18
N THR A 102 -11.77 -3.00 13.38
CA THR A 102 -11.55 -4.05 14.38
C THR A 102 -10.29 -3.77 15.21
N THR A 103 -10.23 -4.36 16.40
CA THR A 103 -9.03 -4.39 17.25
C THR A 103 -8.35 -5.75 17.28
N ARG A 104 -8.82 -6.70 16.46
CA ARG A 104 -8.29 -8.06 16.36
C ARG A 104 -8.43 -8.57 14.92
N LEU A 105 -7.44 -9.31 14.45
CA LEU A 105 -7.47 -10.08 13.22
C LEU A 105 -7.51 -11.58 13.53
N ALA A 106 -8.04 -12.37 12.60
CA ALA A 106 -8.10 -13.82 12.74
C ALA A 106 -6.68 -14.44 12.79
N GLU A 107 -6.41 -15.25 13.80
CA GLU A 107 -5.09 -15.86 13.93
C GLU A 107 -4.92 -17.05 12.98
N ARG A 108 -5.91 -17.96 12.92
CA ARG A 108 -5.90 -19.19 12.10
C ARG A 108 -7.31 -19.74 11.86
N GLY A 109 -7.40 -20.82 11.06
CA GLY A 109 -8.59 -21.65 10.92
C GLY A 109 -9.69 -20.99 10.08
N GLN A 110 -10.94 -21.37 10.34
CA GLN A 110 -12.09 -20.93 9.53
C GLN A 110 -12.30 -19.41 9.54
N GLU A 111 -11.99 -18.74 10.65
CA GLU A 111 -12.07 -17.27 10.73
C GLU A 111 -11.05 -16.62 9.78
N PHE A 112 -9.80 -17.11 9.79
CA PHE A 112 -8.75 -16.61 8.92
C PHE A 112 -9.06 -16.87 7.44
N GLU A 113 -9.54 -18.07 7.10
CA GLU A 113 -9.97 -18.38 5.73
C GLU A 113 -11.14 -17.50 5.27
N HIS A 114 -12.07 -17.17 6.18
CA HIS A 114 -13.19 -16.27 5.88
C HIS A 114 -12.69 -14.86 5.59
N ASP A 115 -11.85 -14.30 6.47
CA ASP A 115 -11.28 -12.97 6.33
C ASP A 115 -10.47 -12.84 5.03
N CYS A 116 -9.63 -13.84 4.72
CA CYS A 116 -8.88 -13.91 3.46
C CYS A 116 -9.79 -13.81 2.23
N LYS A 117 -10.85 -14.61 2.18
CA LYS A 117 -11.82 -14.59 1.06
C LYS A 117 -12.58 -13.27 0.99
N LEU A 118 -12.94 -12.70 2.15
CA LEU A 118 -13.61 -11.42 2.22
C LEU A 118 -12.71 -10.31 1.67
N TYR A 119 -11.50 -10.16 2.18
CA TYR A 119 -10.59 -9.09 1.81
C TYR A 119 -10.23 -9.10 0.32
N LEU A 120 -9.86 -10.27 -0.21
CA LEU A 120 -9.54 -10.42 -1.64
C LEU A 120 -10.74 -10.07 -2.54
N LYS A 121 -11.96 -10.47 -2.15
CA LYS A 121 -13.18 -10.10 -2.88
C LYS A 121 -13.44 -8.59 -2.87
N GLN A 122 -13.23 -7.93 -1.73
CA GLN A 122 -13.44 -6.48 -1.61
C GLN A 122 -12.39 -5.68 -2.40
N ILE A 123 -11.13 -6.15 -2.39
CA ILE A 123 -10.04 -5.56 -3.19
C ILE A 123 -10.34 -5.72 -4.68
N GLU A 124 -10.70 -6.91 -5.14
CA GLU A 124 -11.06 -7.15 -6.54
C GLU A 124 -12.23 -6.26 -6.99
N CYS A 125 -13.26 -6.11 -6.15
CA CYS A 125 -14.37 -5.18 -6.41
C CYS A 125 -13.88 -3.73 -6.53
N SER A 126 -13.04 -3.29 -5.60
CA SER A 126 -12.48 -1.92 -5.59
C SER A 126 -11.59 -1.66 -6.82
N LYS A 127 -10.84 -2.66 -7.27
CA LYS A 127 -10.03 -2.60 -8.49
C LYS A 127 -10.91 -2.41 -9.73
N LYS A 128 -11.96 -3.22 -9.86
CA LYS A 128 -12.95 -3.10 -10.95
C LYS A 128 -13.61 -1.72 -10.96
N PHE A 129 -13.91 -1.15 -9.79
CA PHE A 129 -14.36 0.24 -9.69
C PHE A 129 -13.27 1.20 -10.18
N GLY A 130 -12.04 1.08 -9.69
CA GLY A 130 -10.90 1.92 -10.08
C GLY A 130 -10.67 1.96 -11.59
N GLU A 131 -10.64 0.80 -12.24
CA GLU A 131 -10.46 0.68 -13.70
C GLU A 131 -11.59 1.35 -14.50
N ARG A 132 -12.84 1.09 -14.10
CA ARG A 132 -14.02 1.57 -14.81
C ARG A 132 -14.30 3.05 -14.57
N CYS A 133 -14.05 3.54 -13.36
CA CYS A 133 -14.59 4.81 -12.88
C CYS A 133 -13.55 5.91 -12.63
N LEU A 134 -12.26 5.59 -12.52
CA LEU A 134 -11.21 6.58 -12.28
C LEU A 134 -10.41 6.88 -13.56
N GLU A 135 -9.76 8.05 -13.56
CA GLU A 135 -8.92 8.54 -14.65
C GLU A 135 -7.63 9.20 -14.13
N ASN A 136 -6.61 9.21 -14.98
CA ASN A 136 -5.28 9.79 -14.76
C ASN A 136 -4.68 9.33 -13.41
N ILE A 137 -4.02 10.24 -12.70
CA ILE A 137 -3.31 9.96 -11.44
C ILE A 137 -4.16 9.27 -10.36
N ALA A 138 -5.47 9.56 -10.28
CA ALA A 138 -6.34 8.92 -9.31
C ALA A 138 -6.51 7.42 -9.59
N ARG A 139 -6.61 7.04 -10.87
CA ARG A 139 -6.62 5.63 -11.28
C ARG A 139 -5.29 4.96 -10.95
N VAL A 140 -4.18 5.59 -11.32
CA VAL A 140 -2.83 5.05 -11.09
C VAL A 140 -2.57 4.77 -9.62
N VAL A 141 -2.74 5.78 -8.77
CA VAL A 141 -2.49 5.67 -7.33
C VAL A 141 -3.38 4.60 -6.71
N THR A 142 -4.67 4.58 -7.07
CA THR A 142 -5.63 3.60 -6.55
C THR A 142 -5.29 2.19 -6.99
N MET A 143 -4.96 1.97 -8.26
CA MET A 143 -4.62 0.64 -8.77
C MET A 143 -3.30 0.13 -8.19
N LEU A 144 -2.29 0.99 -8.06
CA LEU A 144 -1.02 0.63 -7.45
C LEU A 144 -1.21 0.17 -6.00
N ALA A 145 -1.94 0.95 -5.18
CA ALA A 145 -2.22 0.59 -3.80
C ALA A 145 -3.05 -0.70 -3.68
N LEU A 146 -4.08 -0.86 -4.50
CA LEU A 146 -4.93 -2.06 -4.47
C LEU A 146 -4.25 -3.32 -4.96
N ASN A 147 -3.37 -3.23 -5.97
CA ASN A 147 -2.58 -4.37 -6.43
C ASN A 147 -1.56 -4.78 -5.37
N ALA A 148 -0.87 -3.82 -4.75
CA ALA A 148 0.05 -4.10 -3.65
C ALA A 148 -0.67 -4.76 -2.46
N ALA A 149 -1.87 -4.27 -2.12
CA ALA A 149 -2.70 -4.88 -1.08
C ALA A 149 -3.13 -6.31 -1.45
N GLU A 150 -3.58 -6.54 -2.69
CA GLU A 150 -3.93 -7.87 -3.19
C GLU A 150 -2.76 -8.84 -3.04
N GLU A 151 -1.56 -8.48 -3.51
CA GLU A 151 -0.36 -9.30 -3.39
C GLU A 151 0.01 -9.62 -1.94
N ASP A 152 -0.19 -8.67 -1.02
CA ASP A 152 0.08 -8.86 0.41
C ASP A 152 -0.94 -9.79 1.06
N PHE A 153 -2.23 -9.61 0.77
CA PHE A 153 -3.26 -10.51 1.28
C PHE A 153 -3.15 -11.90 0.67
N GLU A 154 -2.94 -12.05 -0.65
CA GLU A 154 -2.75 -13.36 -1.28
C GLU A 154 -1.58 -14.11 -0.67
N ALA A 155 -0.46 -13.43 -0.47
CA ALA A 155 0.73 -14.03 0.12
C ALA A 155 0.51 -14.38 1.61
N ALA A 156 -0.09 -13.50 2.41
CA ALA A 156 -0.41 -13.80 3.80
C ALA A 156 -1.43 -14.96 3.92
N CYS A 157 -2.38 -15.07 2.98
CA CYS A 157 -3.44 -16.08 2.98
C CYS A 157 -3.02 -17.44 2.37
N THR A 158 -1.92 -17.51 1.66
CA THR A 158 -1.44 -18.75 1.04
C THR A 158 -0.49 -19.48 2.00
N GLU A 159 -0.95 -20.61 2.54
CA GLU A 159 -0.16 -21.41 3.47
C GLU A 159 1.20 -21.85 2.89
N GLY A 160 2.22 -21.84 3.74
CA GLY A 160 3.54 -22.42 3.43
C GLY A 160 4.55 -21.47 2.80
N ASN A 161 4.17 -20.25 2.42
CA ASN A 161 5.14 -19.23 1.98
C ASN A 161 5.66 -18.38 3.16
N ASP A 162 6.74 -17.63 2.92
CA ASP A 162 7.42 -16.81 3.93
C ASP A 162 6.51 -15.71 4.51
N ARG A 163 5.64 -15.09 3.71
CA ARG A 163 4.75 -14.02 4.18
C ARG A 163 3.62 -14.54 5.05
N ASN A 164 3.07 -15.71 4.73
CA ASN A 164 2.12 -16.40 5.59
C ASN A 164 2.78 -16.78 6.93
N GLN A 165 4.00 -17.33 6.90
CA GLN A 165 4.74 -17.64 8.13
C GLN A 165 5.00 -16.38 8.97
N LEU A 166 5.42 -15.29 8.32
CA LEU A 166 5.63 -13.99 8.96
C LEU A 166 4.32 -13.51 9.63
N TYR A 167 3.21 -13.46 8.90
CA TYR A 167 1.88 -13.15 9.48
C TYR A 167 1.57 -14.01 10.71
N MET A 168 1.71 -15.33 10.58
CA MET A 168 1.39 -16.29 11.64
C MET A 168 2.26 -16.11 12.88
N SER A 169 3.50 -15.67 12.72
CA SER A 169 4.42 -15.35 13.83
C SER A 169 4.13 -13.99 14.47
N SER A 170 3.52 -13.07 13.73
CA SER A 170 3.24 -11.69 14.12
C SER A 170 1.89 -11.51 14.80
N ILE A 171 0.88 -12.24 14.33
CA ILE A 171 -0.53 -11.89 14.57
C ILE A 171 -0.93 -11.90 16.05
N LYS A 172 -0.36 -12.81 16.84
CA LYS A 172 -0.64 -12.91 18.26
C LYS A 172 -0.21 -11.63 19.01
N CYS A 173 0.96 -11.09 18.68
CA CYS A 173 1.40 -9.84 19.30
C CYS A 173 0.65 -8.63 18.74
N MET A 174 0.40 -8.59 17.43
CA MET A 174 -0.39 -7.51 16.84
C MET A 174 -1.77 -7.41 17.49
N ASN A 175 -2.40 -8.56 17.77
CA ASN A 175 -3.68 -8.63 18.47
C ASN A 175 -3.60 -8.17 19.94
N SER A 176 -2.50 -8.41 20.66
CA SER A 176 -2.37 -7.93 22.05
C SER A 176 -2.27 -6.40 22.13
N VAL A 177 -1.76 -5.74 21.08
CA VAL A 177 -1.74 -4.27 20.96
C VAL A 177 -2.79 -3.71 20.00
N GLY A 178 -3.75 -4.53 19.56
CA GLY A 178 -4.64 -4.21 18.45
C GLY A 178 -5.56 -3.00 18.69
N SER A 179 -5.84 -2.65 19.93
CA SER A 179 -6.54 -1.40 20.28
C SER A 179 -5.72 -0.15 19.97
N LYS A 180 -4.40 -0.20 20.20
CA LYS A 180 -3.47 0.91 19.87
C LYS A 180 -3.30 1.02 18.36
N LEU A 181 -3.14 -0.11 17.67
CA LEU A 181 -3.11 -0.15 16.20
C LEU A 181 -4.39 0.44 15.60
N ASN A 182 -5.56 0.08 16.13
CA ASN A 182 -6.84 0.65 15.68
C ASN A 182 -6.90 2.17 15.86
N VAL A 183 -6.38 2.71 16.97
CA VAL A 183 -6.29 4.16 17.18
C VAL A 183 -5.38 4.81 16.13
N CYS A 184 -4.22 4.22 15.82
CA CYS A 184 -3.32 4.73 14.80
C CYS A 184 -4.01 4.81 13.43
N ILE A 185 -4.70 3.73 13.01
CA ILE A 185 -5.41 3.70 11.73
C ILE A 185 -6.58 4.69 11.74
N LYS A 186 -7.34 4.82 12.84
CA LYS A 186 -8.37 5.87 12.94
C LYS A 186 -7.80 7.28 12.79
N ASN A 187 -6.65 7.56 13.41
CA ASN A 187 -5.97 8.84 13.27
C ASN A 187 -5.54 9.10 11.83
N LEU A 188 -5.11 8.07 11.09
CA LEU A 188 -4.84 8.20 9.65
C LEU A 188 -6.08 8.65 8.88
N TYR A 189 -7.21 7.97 9.08
CA TYR A 189 -8.47 8.31 8.41
C TYR A 189 -8.93 9.73 8.77
N GLU A 190 -8.86 10.11 10.04
CA GLU A 190 -9.21 11.46 10.49
C GLU A 190 -8.26 12.51 9.92
N GLY A 191 -6.95 12.26 9.88
CA GLY A 191 -5.95 13.16 9.31
C GLY A 191 -6.14 13.37 7.80
N LEU A 192 -6.29 12.29 7.04
CA LEU A 192 -6.58 12.33 5.61
C LEU A 192 -7.91 13.02 5.33
N GLN A 193 -8.95 12.69 6.10
CA GLN A 193 -10.26 13.33 5.92
C GLN A 193 -10.21 14.82 6.23
N THR A 194 -9.51 15.22 7.30
CA THR A 194 -9.31 16.64 7.64
C THR A 194 -8.54 17.36 6.53
N ALA A 195 -7.51 16.73 5.96
CA ALA A 195 -6.75 17.28 4.84
C ALA A 195 -7.67 17.57 3.65
N VAL A 196 -8.44 16.59 3.18
CA VAL A 196 -9.29 16.76 1.99
C VAL A 196 -10.46 17.74 2.21
N THR A 197 -10.93 17.93 3.45
CA THR A 197 -12.05 18.84 3.73
C THR A 197 -11.64 20.26 4.07
N SER A 198 -10.48 20.43 4.73
CA SER A 198 -10.12 21.67 5.41
C SER A 198 -8.89 22.37 4.82
N ALA A 199 -7.99 21.64 4.13
CA ALA A 199 -6.82 22.24 3.51
C ALA A 199 -7.16 22.95 2.19
N GLN A 200 -6.27 23.85 1.75
CA GLN A 200 -6.29 24.30 0.37
C GLN A 200 -5.93 23.13 -0.55
N ARG A 201 -6.45 23.12 -1.78
CA ARG A 201 -6.29 21.99 -2.71
C ARG A 201 -4.82 21.61 -2.91
N GLU A 202 -3.97 22.61 -3.06
CA GLU A 202 -2.54 22.46 -3.31
C GLU A 202 -1.77 21.95 -2.07
N GLU A 203 -2.38 22.02 -0.87
CA GLU A 203 -1.80 21.60 0.40
C GLU A 203 -2.32 20.23 0.86
N ILE A 204 -3.38 19.69 0.23
CA ILE A 204 -3.99 18.40 0.61
C ILE A 204 -2.94 17.29 0.66
N VAL A 205 -2.09 17.19 -0.37
CA VAL A 205 -1.05 16.15 -0.42
C VAL A 205 -0.06 16.28 0.74
N TYR A 206 0.34 17.50 1.11
CA TYR A 206 1.31 17.75 2.17
C TYR A 206 0.77 17.27 3.53
N TYR A 207 -0.44 17.69 3.89
CA TYR A 207 -1.11 17.24 5.12
C TYR A 207 -1.35 15.73 5.13
N SER A 208 -1.66 15.16 3.96
CA SER A 208 -1.88 13.72 3.82
C SER A 208 -0.60 12.92 4.06
N CYS A 209 0.53 13.38 3.49
CA CYS A 209 1.84 12.79 3.71
C CYS A 209 2.26 12.85 5.18
N CYS A 210 2.10 13.98 5.85
CA CYS A 210 2.41 14.11 7.27
C CYS A 210 1.50 13.25 8.16
N SER A 211 0.22 13.10 7.79
CA SER A 211 -0.72 12.21 8.49
C SER A 211 -0.31 10.74 8.35
N TYR A 212 0.12 10.33 7.15
CA TYR A 212 0.65 8.99 6.93
C TYR A 212 1.90 8.72 7.77
N HIS A 213 2.88 9.62 7.74
CA HIS A 213 4.13 9.40 8.49
C HIS A 213 3.90 9.40 10.00
N SER A 214 3.03 10.28 10.51
CA SER A 214 2.58 10.22 11.91
C SER A 214 1.90 8.89 12.27
N THR A 215 1.21 8.27 11.31
CA THR A 215 0.60 6.95 11.50
C THR A 215 1.65 5.85 11.58
N VAL A 216 2.69 5.89 10.74
CA VAL A 216 3.82 4.96 10.82
C VAL A 216 4.51 5.07 12.18
N ASP A 217 4.77 6.29 12.66
CA ASP A 217 5.32 6.51 14.01
C ASP A 217 4.41 5.94 15.11
N CYS A 218 3.09 6.15 14.99
CA CYS A 218 2.11 5.61 15.92
C CYS A 218 2.11 4.08 15.94
N VAL A 219 2.14 3.44 14.77
CA VAL A 219 2.15 1.97 14.63
C VAL A 219 3.43 1.39 15.23
N GLU A 220 4.59 1.98 14.96
CA GLU A 220 5.85 1.53 15.55
C GLU A 220 5.87 1.69 17.07
N ALA A 221 5.34 2.81 17.59
CA ALA A 221 5.22 3.01 19.03
C ALA A 221 4.24 2.01 19.68
N ALA A 222 3.13 1.69 19.02
CA ALA A 222 2.18 0.68 19.49
C ALA A 222 2.80 -0.71 19.57
N LEU A 223 3.70 -1.04 18.63
CA LEU A 223 4.38 -2.34 18.57
C LEU A 223 5.65 -2.43 19.42
N ALA A 224 6.07 -1.35 20.08
CA ALA A 224 7.18 -1.38 21.02
C ALA A 224 6.91 -2.31 22.23
N GLU A 225 5.65 -2.64 22.50
CA GLU A 225 5.22 -3.60 23.54
C GLU A 225 5.24 -5.05 23.08
N CYS A 226 5.55 -5.30 21.81
CA CYS A 226 5.95 -6.62 21.36
C CYS A 226 7.39 -6.82 21.80
N ASP A 227 7.59 -7.36 23.01
CA ASP A 227 8.81 -7.42 23.85
C ASP A 227 10.12 -7.95 23.21
N GLU A 228 10.16 -8.24 21.91
CA GLU A 228 11.36 -8.66 21.21
C GLU A 228 11.88 -7.53 20.30
N PRO A 229 13.15 -7.10 20.42
CA PRO A 229 13.77 -6.07 19.57
C PRO A 229 13.60 -6.33 18.06
N ASP A 230 13.47 -7.60 17.70
CA ASP A 230 13.26 -8.11 16.34
C ASP A 230 11.88 -8.78 16.20
N SER A 231 10.86 -8.24 16.87
CA SER A 231 9.51 -8.79 16.78
C SER A 231 9.05 -8.85 15.32
N PRO A 232 8.68 -10.04 14.80
CA PRO A 232 8.18 -10.17 13.43
C PRO A 232 6.92 -9.33 13.21
N ALA A 233 6.20 -8.96 14.27
CA ALA A 233 5.04 -8.08 14.19
C ALA A 233 5.37 -6.68 13.68
N ARG A 234 6.51 -6.12 14.13
CA ARG A 234 6.96 -4.82 13.64
C ARG A 234 7.36 -4.91 12.19
N GLU A 235 8.21 -5.88 11.84
CA GLU A 235 8.65 -6.11 10.46
C GLU A 235 7.46 -6.34 9.51
N TYR A 236 6.51 -7.18 9.90
CA TYR A 236 5.34 -7.49 9.08
C TYR A 236 4.54 -6.24 8.75
N ILE A 237 4.11 -5.46 9.76
CA ILE A 237 3.21 -4.34 9.49
C ILE A 237 3.93 -3.19 8.79
N THR A 238 5.19 -2.91 9.11
CA THR A 238 5.93 -1.82 8.45
C THR A 238 6.22 -2.17 7.00
N THR A 239 6.54 -3.44 6.70
CA THR A 239 6.70 -3.93 5.33
C THR A 239 5.41 -3.83 4.53
N VAL A 240 4.26 -4.21 5.11
CA VAL A 240 2.96 -4.07 4.44
C VAL A 240 2.64 -2.58 4.18
N MET A 241 2.84 -1.70 5.17
CA MET A 241 2.60 -0.26 4.98
C MET A 241 3.52 0.33 3.90
N ASP A 242 4.81 -0.01 3.91
CA ASP A 242 5.78 0.47 2.91
C ASP A 242 5.48 -0.05 1.50
N ARG A 243 5.07 -1.32 1.35
CA ARG A 243 4.73 -1.86 0.03
C ARG A 243 3.42 -1.32 -0.52
N VAL A 244 2.40 -1.17 0.32
CA VAL A 244 1.09 -0.65 -0.10
C VAL A 244 1.14 0.86 -0.39
N PHE A 245 1.83 1.64 0.43
CA PHE A 245 1.81 3.10 0.34
C PHE A 245 3.17 3.74 0.05
N GLY A 246 4.28 3.13 0.45
CA GLY A 246 5.62 3.71 0.36
C GLY A 246 6.03 4.09 -1.06
N GLN A 247 5.70 3.28 -2.07
CA GLN A 247 5.96 3.64 -3.47
C GLN A 247 5.20 4.89 -3.89
N VAL A 248 3.89 4.95 -3.63
CA VAL A 248 3.06 6.13 -3.95
C VAL A 248 3.57 7.37 -3.22
N LEU A 249 3.85 7.24 -1.93
CA LEU A 249 4.23 8.35 -1.07
C LEU A 249 5.65 8.85 -1.37
N GLY A 250 6.57 7.96 -1.73
CA GLY A 250 7.90 8.33 -2.20
C GLY A 250 7.87 9.23 -3.42
N LEU A 251 6.84 9.09 -4.28
CA LEU A 251 6.64 9.93 -5.46
C LEU A 251 6.06 11.31 -5.12
N VAL A 252 5.14 11.40 -4.15
CA VAL A 252 4.31 12.61 -3.96
C VAL A 252 4.66 13.43 -2.72
N CYS A 253 5.31 12.83 -1.70
CA CYS A 253 5.53 13.51 -0.43
C CYS A 253 6.75 14.44 -0.44
N GLY A 254 7.79 14.13 -1.23
CA GLY A 254 8.97 14.98 -1.38
C GLY A 254 9.53 15.47 -0.03
N PRO A 255 9.53 16.79 0.25
CA PRO A 255 10.05 17.34 1.50
C PRO A 255 9.16 17.05 2.73
N TYR A 256 7.90 16.63 2.54
CA TYR A 256 6.96 16.28 3.62
C TYR A 256 7.10 14.81 4.03
N SER A 257 8.34 14.39 4.28
CA SER A 257 8.68 13.03 4.68
C SER A 257 8.68 12.87 6.20
N ARG A 258 8.79 11.63 6.67
CA ARG A 258 8.87 11.27 8.09
C ARG A 258 9.97 12.06 8.80
N GLY A 259 9.61 12.74 9.89
CA GLY A 259 10.54 13.54 10.70
C GLY A 259 11.02 14.85 10.05
N SER A 260 10.51 15.21 8.87
CA SER A 260 10.88 16.47 8.21
C SER A 260 10.43 17.70 9.00
N PRO A 261 11.18 18.81 8.96
CA PRO A 261 10.74 20.10 9.50
C PRO A 261 9.42 20.56 8.88
N ASN A 262 9.21 20.28 7.59
CA ASN A 262 8.00 20.60 6.85
C ASN A 262 6.73 20.02 7.49
N CYS A 263 6.77 18.81 8.02
CA CYS A 263 5.64 18.23 8.75
C CYS A 263 5.49 18.79 10.18
N GLN A 264 6.59 19.17 10.83
CA GLN A 264 6.58 19.71 12.19
C GLN A 264 6.07 21.16 12.25
N GLU A 265 6.41 21.95 11.23
CA GLU A 265 6.10 23.37 11.13
C GLU A 265 4.74 23.62 10.45
N GLN A 266 4.08 22.57 9.95
CA GLN A 266 2.83 22.72 9.22
C GLN A 266 1.72 23.25 10.14
N PRO A 267 1.03 24.36 9.78
CA PRO A 267 -0.04 24.90 10.61
C PRO A 267 -1.15 23.85 10.82
N PRO A 268 -1.69 23.70 12.02
CA PRO A 268 -2.77 22.75 12.26
C PRO A 268 -4.01 23.14 11.45
N LEU A 269 -4.65 22.17 10.81
CA LEU A 269 -5.92 22.38 10.13
C LEU A 269 -7.06 22.53 11.15
N PRO A 270 -8.13 23.27 10.80
CA PRO A 270 -9.36 23.24 11.58
C PRO A 270 -9.89 21.81 11.71
N PRO A 271 -10.38 21.42 12.91
CA PRO A 271 -10.94 20.09 13.12
C PRO A 271 -12.16 19.86 12.20
N LEU A 272 -12.41 18.60 11.85
CA LEU A 272 -13.61 18.21 11.11
C LEU A 272 -14.86 18.68 11.86
N ALA A 273 -15.74 19.39 11.15
CA ALA A 273 -17.00 19.82 11.74
C ALA A 273 -17.87 18.60 12.11
N ALA A 274 -18.58 18.69 13.23
CA ALA A 274 -19.35 17.57 13.80
C ALA A 274 -20.43 17.00 12.86
N ASN A 275 -20.85 17.77 11.86
CA ASN A 275 -21.84 17.36 10.86
C ASN A 275 -21.24 16.71 9.60
N VAL A 276 -19.91 16.61 9.49
CA VAL A 276 -19.25 15.96 8.37
C VAL A 276 -19.23 14.45 8.62
N ALA A 277 -19.92 13.70 7.76
CA ALA A 277 -19.93 12.25 7.82
C ALA A 277 -18.51 11.72 7.57
N ARG A 278 -18.03 10.83 8.45
CA ARG A 278 -16.74 10.18 8.29
C ARG A 278 -16.80 9.16 7.15
N THR A 279 -15.79 9.14 6.28
CA THR A 279 -15.73 8.09 5.26
C THR A 279 -15.09 6.84 5.85
N PRO A 280 -15.70 5.65 5.67
CA PRO A 280 -15.12 4.39 6.11
C PRO A 280 -14.10 3.82 5.10
N SER A 281 -13.89 4.48 3.96
CA SER A 281 -13.04 3.96 2.87
C SER A 281 -11.75 4.77 2.75
N LEU A 282 -10.61 4.12 3.02
CA LEU A 282 -9.29 4.71 2.78
C LEU A 282 -9.04 4.96 1.29
N VAL A 283 -9.57 4.09 0.42
CA VAL A 283 -9.46 4.26 -1.04
C VAL A 283 -10.20 5.51 -1.51
N GLU A 284 -11.38 5.81 -0.94
CA GLU A 284 -12.07 7.07 -1.24
C GLU A 284 -11.21 8.29 -0.88
N LEU A 285 -10.57 8.28 0.29
CA LEU A 285 -9.64 9.35 0.70
C LEU A 285 -8.42 9.42 -0.23
N ALA A 286 -7.82 8.29 -0.58
CA ALA A 286 -6.69 8.23 -1.50
C ALA A 286 -7.03 8.79 -2.89
N ILE A 287 -8.23 8.52 -3.40
CA ILE A 287 -8.73 9.09 -4.67
C ILE A 287 -8.82 10.62 -4.59
N GLU A 288 -9.36 11.16 -3.49
CA GLU A 288 -9.48 12.61 -3.29
C GLU A 288 -8.10 13.28 -3.19
N VAL A 289 -7.18 12.68 -2.42
CA VAL A 289 -5.79 13.14 -2.32
C VAL A 289 -5.11 13.10 -3.68
N ALA A 290 -5.21 12.01 -4.43
CA ALA A 290 -4.62 11.90 -5.76
C ALA A 290 -5.23 12.92 -6.74
N THR A 291 -6.54 13.17 -6.66
CA THR A 291 -7.22 14.17 -7.51
C THR A 291 -6.73 15.60 -7.21
N SER A 292 -6.30 15.87 -5.97
CA SER A 292 -5.75 17.17 -5.59
C SER A 292 -4.47 17.52 -6.37
N LEU A 293 -3.68 16.52 -6.78
CA LEU A 293 -2.42 16.67 -7.51
C LEU A 293 -2.57 17.18 -8.94
N ARG A 294 -3.79 17.10 -9.51
CA ARG A 294 -4.02 17.66 -10.85
C ARG A 294 -3.86 19.17 -10.82
N LYS A 295 -2.93 19.68 -11.62
CA LYS A 295 -2.79 21.12 -11.89
C LYS A 295 -4.12 21.66 -12.44
N LYS A 296 -4.50 22.87 -12.01
CA LYS A 296 -5.60 23.59 -12.65
C LYS A 296 -5.20 23.84 -14.12
N PRO A 297 -6.06 23.49 -15.09
CA PRO A 297 -5.82 23.80 -16.50
C PRO A 297 -5.75 25.32 -16.72
#